data_AF-F8KSC2-F1
#
_entry.id   AF-F8KSC2-F1
#
_cell.length_a   1.000
_cell.length_b   1.000
_cell.length_c   1.000
_cell.angle_alpha   90.00
_cell.angle_beta   90.00
_cell.angle_gamma   90.00
#
_symmetry.space_group_name_H-M   'P 1'
#
loop_
_entity.id
_entity.type
_entity.pdbx_description
1 polymer ?
#
loop_
_entity_poly.entity_id
_entity_poly.type
_entity_poly.pdbx_seq_one_letter_code
_entity_poly.pdbx_strand_id
1 'polypeptide(L)'
;MLEIFEGALDGSALYVRWEQECRLKGAGALCVFSGVVRPQSPNFQGLSFDIHEPLLQAWFNAWQKRALLQEVLLKMAHSRGDVPILQTSYMVGLISEHRKAALACVCGFY
;
A
#
# COMPACT_ATOMS: atom_id res chain seq x y z
N MET A 1 -3.61 7.31 4.70
CA MET A 1 -4.95 6.71 4.64
C MET A 1 -4.79 5.21 4.57
N LEU A 2 -5.52 4.46 5.40
CA LEU A 2 -5.62 3.00 5.33
C LEU A 2 -6.98 2.66 4.72
N GLU A 3 -6.99 1.83 3.69
CA GLU A 3 -8.21 1.33 3.05
C GLU A 3 -8.20 -0.20 3.06
N ILE A 4 -9.35 -0.79 3.38
CA ILE A 4 -9.56 -2.25 3.36
C ILE A 4 -10.62 -2.54 2.31
N PHE A 5 -10.34 -3.51 1.44
CA PHE A 5 -11.23 -3.93 0.36
C PHE A 5 -11.56 -5.41 0.48
N GLU A 6 -12.79 -5.79 0.16
CA GLU A 6 -13.14 -7.21 0.03
C GLU A 6 -12.52 -7.78 -1.26
N GLY A 7 -11.77 -8.87 -1.12
CA GLY A 7 -11.10 -9.55 -2.21
C GLY A 7 -9.95 -8.76 -2.84
N ALA A 8 -9.65 -9.05 -4.11
CA ALA A 8 -8.52 -8.46 -4.83
C ALA A 8 -8.60 -6.94 -4.97
N LEU A 9 -7.45 -6.27 -4.83
CA LEU A 9 -7.32 -4.84 -5.09
C LEU A 9 -7.27 -4.54 -6.59
N ASP A 10 -7.98 -3.50 -7.03
CA ASP A 10 -7.69 -2.86 -8.32
C ASP A 10 -6.44 -1.97 -8.20
N GLY A 11 -5.28 -2.61 -8.30
CA GLY A 11 -3.98 -1.93 -8.18
C GLY A 11 -3.78 -0.81 -9.21
N SER A 12 -4.37 -0.94 -10.41
CA SER A 12 -4.28 0.08 -11.46
C SER A 12 -5.06 1.33 -11.09
N ALA A 13 -6.32 1.16 -10.65
CA ALA A 13 -7.13 2.28 -10.19
C ALA A 13 -6.53 2.97 -8.95
N LEU A 14 -5.99 2.17 -8.01
CA LEU A 14 -5.27 2.70 -6.84
C LEU A 14 -4.05 3.53 -7.24
N TYR A 15 -3.23 3.03 -8.16
CA TYR A 15 -2.05 3.75 -8.67
C TYR A 15 -2.47 5.09 -9.27
N VAL A 16 -3.43 5.08 -10.19
CA VAL A 16 -3.91 6.30 -10.88
C VAL A 16 -4.40 7.32 -9.85
N ARG A 17 -5.17 6.90 -8.86
CA ARG A 17 -5.69 7.80 -7.81
C ARG A 17 -4.56 8.41 -6.97
N TRP A 18 -3.52 7.65 -6.66
CA TRP A 18 -2.39 8.15 -5.86
C TRP A 18 -1.41 9.01 -6.67
N GLU A 19 -1.23 8.70 -7.96
CA GLU A 19 -0.46 9.51 -8.91
C GLU A 19 -1.12 10.88 -9.12
N GLN A 20 -2.44 10.91 -9.29
CA GLN A 20 -3.20 12.15 -9.38
C GLN A 20 -3.04 13.01 -8.12
N GLU A 21 -3.09 12.40 -6.94
CA GLU A 21 -2.85 13.13 -5.69
C GLU A 21 -1.42 13.66 -5.60
N CYS A 22 -0.42 12.87 -6.02
CA CYS A 22 0.98 13.32 -6.10
C CYS A 22 1.09 14.59 -6.95
N ARG A 23 0.45 14.61 -8.12
CA ARG A 23 0.44 15.77 -9.03
C ARG A 23 -0.29 16.97 -8.45
N LEU A 24 -1.49 16.78 -7.89
CA LEU A 24 -2.28 17.86 -7.30
C LEU A 24 -1.57 18.52 -6.10
N LYS A 25 -0.69 17.78 -5.42
CA LYS A 25 0.15 18.30 -4.34
C LYS A 25 1.45 18.96 -4.81
N GLY A 26 1.76 18.91 -6.11
CA GLY A 26 3.05 19.36 -6.64
C GLY A 26 4.24 18.53 -6.17
N ALA A 27 4.00 17.27 -5.75
CA ALA A 27 5.06 16.39 -5.26
C ALA A 27 5.83 15.77 -6.42
N GLY A 28 7.16 15.65 -6.27
CA GLY A 28 8.06 15.14 -7.31
C GLY A 28 8.33 13.64 -7.25
N ALA A 29 7.79 12.92 -6.26
CA ALA A 29 8.01 11.48 -6.12
C ALA A 29 6.78 10.75 -5.57
N LEU A 30 6.43 9.64 -6.21
CA LEU A 30 5.51 8.61 -5.73
C LEU A 30 6.24 7.26 -5.80
N CYS A 31 6.51 6.67 -4.64
CA CYS A 31 7.02 5.30 -4.54
C CYS A 31 5.87 4.35 -4.21
N VAL A 32 5.74 3.28 -5.01
CA VAL A 32 4.67 2.30 -4.85
C VAL A 32 5.24 0.91 -4.69
N PHE A 33 4.68 0.16 -3.76
CA PHE A 33 4.88 -1.28 -3.64
C PHE A 33 3.54 -1.98 -3.79
N SER A 34 3.52 -3.08 -4.53
CA SER A 34 2.33 -3.93 -4.72
C SER A 34 2.67 -5.36 -4.35
N GLY A 35 1.94 -5.90 -3.38
CA GLY A 35 1.97 -7.31 -3.03
C GLY A 35 1.04 -8.09 -3.95
N VAL A 36 1.62 -8.87 -4.86
CA VAL A 36 0.88 -9.74 -5.80
C VAL A 36 0.92 -11.17 -5.27
N VAL A 37 -0.24 -11.83 -5.25
CA VAL A 37 -0.35 -13.24 -4.86
C VAL A 37 0.31 -14.11 -5.93
N ARG A 38 1.41 -14.77 -5.58
CA ARG A 38 2.18 -15.62 -6.50
C ARG A 38 1.74 -17.08 -6.38
N PRO A 39 1.75 -17.87 -7.47
CA PRO A 39 1.57 -19.31 -7.40
C PRO A 39 2.64 -19.95 -6.51
N GLN A 40 2.24 -20.90 -5.66
CA GLN A 40 3.15 -21.62 -4.75
C GLN A 40 3.20 -23.13 -5.00
N SER A 41 2.13 -23.73 -5.54
CA SER A 41 2.03 -25.15 -5.86
C SER A 41 0.98 -25.40 -6.96
N PRO A 42 0.93 -26.60 -7.58
CA PRO A 42 0.04 -26.89 -8.72
C PRO A 42 -1.47 -26.66 -8.46
N ASN A 43 -1.91 -26.75 -7.21
CA ASN A 43 -3.33 -26.58 -6.82
C ASN A 43 -3.56 -25.31 -5.99
N PHE A 44 -2.57 -24.42 -5.91
CA PHE A 44 -2.70 -23.18 -5.16
C PHE A 44 -3.56 -22.17 -5.91
N GLN A 45 -4.70 -21.80 -5.32
CA GLN A 45 -5.68 -20.91 -5.95
C GLN A 45 -5.53 -19.44 -5.54
N GLY A 46 -4.95 -19.18 -4.37
CA GLY A 46 -4.83 -17.83 -3.84
C GLY A 46 -4.53 -17.79 -2.34
N LEU A 47 -4.68 -16.62 -1.75
CA LEU A 47 -4.58 -16.37 -0.31
C LEU A 47 -5.93 -15.86 0.22
N SER A 48 -6.19 -16.06 1.50
CA SER A 48 -7.30 -15.42 2.20
C SER A 48 -6.77 -14.65 3.41
N PHE A 49 -7.29 -13.45 3.64
CA PHE A 49 -6.78 -12.54 4.66
C PHE A 49 -7.84 -12.17 5.70
N ASP A 50 -7.57 -12.52 6.95
CA ASP A 50 -8.29 -11.99 8.10
C ASP A 50 -7.56 -10.76 8.65
N ILE A 51 -8.30 -9.68 8.93
CA ILE A 51 -7.73 -8.42 9.42
C ILE A 51 -8.35 -8.04 10.76
N HIS A 52 -7.50 -7.89 11.78
CA HIS A 52 -7.87 -7.19 13.00
C HIS A 52 -7.78 -5.67 12.78
N GLU A 53 -8.86 -5.05 12.29
CA GLU A 53 -8.83 -3.64 11.86
C GLU A 53 -8.33 -2.64 12.91
N PRO A 54 -8.75 -2.70 14.20
CA PRO A 54 -8.24 -1.75 15.19
C PRO A 54 -6.72 -1.81 15.38
N LEU A 55 -6.13 -3.02 15.37
CA LEU A 55 -4.70 -3.22 15.53
C LEU A 55 -3.95 -2.72 14.30
N LEU A 56 -4.43 -3.07 13.10
CA LEU A 56 -3.85 -2.60 11.84
C LEU A 56 -3.89 -1.08 11.75
N GLN A 57 -5.02 -0.46 12.10
CA GLN A 57 -5.18 0.99 12.09
C GLN A 57 -4.21 1.66 13.07
N ALA A 58 -4.07 1.11 14.29
CA ALA A 58 -3.13 1.64 15.29
C ALA A 58 -1.68 1.55 14.82
N TRP A 59 -1.28 0.40 14.28
CA TRP A 59 0.05 0.18 13.70
C TRP A 59 0.31 1.12 12.51
N PHE A 60 -0.65 1.26 11.61
CA PHE A 60 -0.52 2.12 10.42
C PHE A 60 -0.45 3.60 10.80
N ASN A 61 -1.23 4.04 11.79
CA ASN A 61 -1.18 5.40 12.32
C ASN A 61 0.21 5.74 12.88
N ALA A 62 0.88 4.80 13.55
CA ALA A 62 2.23 5.01 14.04
C ALA A 62 3.22 5.23 12.87
N TRP A 63 3.08 4.47 11.78
CA TRP A 63 3.87 4.66 10.57
C TRP A 63 3.59 5.96 9.85
N GLN A 64 2.32 6.36 9.73
CA GLN A 64 1.96 7.64 9.14
C GLN A 64 2.57 8.81 9.91
N LYS A 65 2.58 8.75 11.26
CA LYS A 65 3.24 9.77 12.09
C LYS A 65 4.74 9.85 11.79
N ARG A 66 5.42 8.70 11.67
CA ARG A 66 6.86 8.63 11.33
C ARG A 66 7.16 9.15 9.92
N ALA A 67 6.34 8.80 8.94
CA ALA A 67 6.47 9.27 7.57
C ALA A 67 6.26 10.79 7.47
N LEU A 68 5.27 11.31 8.20
CA LEU A 68 4.97 12.74 8.22
C LEU A 68 6.13 13.58 8.79
N LEU A 69 6.88 13.06 9.78
CA LEU A 69 8.11 13.70 10.27
C LEU A 69 9.20 13.85 9.20
N GLN A 70 9.12 13.07 8.12
CA GLN A 70 10.02 13.14 6.96
C GLN A 70 9.33 13.79 5.75
N GLU A 71 8.19 14.46 5.96
CA GLU A 71 7.40 15.09 4.90
C GLU A 71 6.93 14.09 3.82
N VAL A 72 6.73 12.83 4.23
CA VAL A 72 6.22 11.75 3.38
C VAL A 72 4.77 11.46 3.72
N LEU A 73 3.89 11.55 2.71
CA LEU A 73 2.52 11.10 2.81
C LEU A 73 2.45 9.59 2.53
N LEU A 74 2.15 8.82 3.57
CA LEU A 74 1.99 7.36 3.51
C LEU A 74 0.52 6.95 3.33
N LYS A 75 0.27 6.04 2.37
CA LYS A 75 -1.04 5.44 2.05
C LYS A 75 -0.93 3.93 1.96
N MET A 76 -1.98 3.22 2.34
CA MET A 76 -2.08 1.76 2.29
C MET A 76 -3.46 1.31 1.83
N ALA A 77 -3.50 0.28 1.00
CA ALA A 77 -4.66 -0.54 0.70
C ALA A 77 -4.34 -2.01 1.00
N HIS A 78 -5.28 -2.73 1.61
CA HIS A 78 -5.12 -4.15 1.91
C HIS A 78 -6.43 -4.92 1.65
N SER A 79 -6.31 -6.12 1.10
CA SER A 79 -7.43 -7.04 0.87
C SER A 79 -7.86 -7.75 2.15
N ARG A 80 -9.17 -7.93 2.32
CA ARG A 80 -9.79 -8.86 3.27
C ARG A 80 -10.49 -9.99 2.49
N GLY A 81 -10.41 -11.21 3.02
CA GLY A 81 -10.95 -12.39 2.35
C GLY A 81 -10.08 -12.85 1.18
N ASP A 82 -10.71 -13.52 0.22
CA ASP A 82 -10.03 -14.31 -0.81
C ASP A 82 -9.43 -13.46 -1.94
N VAL A 83 -8.15 -13.67 -2.23
CA VAL A 83 -7.40 -13.04 -3.31
C VAL A 83 -6.76 -14.13 -4.19
N PRO A 84 -7.24 -14.30 -5.43
CA PRO A 84 -6.70 -15.29 -6.36
C PRO A 84 -5.22 -15.06 -6.71
N ILE A 85 -4.56 -16.09 -7.25
CA ILE A 85 -3.24 -15.93 -7.87
C ILE A 85 -3.23 -14.83 -8.93
N LEU A 86 -2.09 -14.16 -9.06
CA LEU A 86 -1.84 -13.04 -9.98
C LEU A 86 -2.65 -11.76 -9.69
N GLN A 87 -3.41 -11.74 -8.59
CA GLN A 87 -4.11 -10.54 -8.12
C GLN A 87 -3.31 -9.81 -7.04
N THR A 88 -3.60 -8.52 -6.88
CA THR A 88 -2.96 -7.67 -5.86
C THR A 88 -3.72 -7.81 -4.54
N SER A 89 -3.03 -8.18 -3.45
CA SER A 89 -3.62 -8.27 -2.11
C SER A 89 -3.28 -7.07 -1.23
N TYR A 90 -2.27 -6.29 -1.63
CA TYR A 90 -1.69 -5.25 -0.81
C TYR A 90 -1.02 -4.20 -1.66
N MET A 91 -1.17 -2.93 -1.30
CA MET A 91 -0.52 -1.84 -2.00
C MET A 91 -0.21 -0.70 -1.03
N VAL A 92 0.98 -0.09 -1.17
CA VAL A 92 1.38 1.08 -0.37
C VAL A 92 2.01 2.13 -1.25
N GLY A 93 1.65 3.38 -0.98
CA GLY A 93 2.10 4.56 -1.70
C GLY A 93 2.75 5.56 -0.76
N LEU A 94 3.93 6.06 -1.14
CA LEU A 94 4.66 7.09 -0.43
C LEU A 94 4.86 8.29 -1.36
N ILE A 95 4.25 9.42 -1.02
CA ILE A 95 4.32 10.65 -1.80
C ILE A 95 5.20 11.66 -1.07
N SER A 96 6.18 12.24 -1.75
CA SER A 96 7.06 13.26 -1.20
C SER A 96 7.56 14.23 -2.27
N GLU A 97 8.05 15.40 -1.87
CA GLU A 97 8.61 16.39 -2.80
C GLU A 97 9.82 15.82 -3.57
N HIS A 98 10.68 15.07 -2.87
CA HIS A 98 11.87 14.45 -3.44
C HIS A 98 11.95 12.95 -3.12
N ARG A 99 12.45 12.16 -4.07
CA ARG A 99 12.57 10.69 -3.95
C ARG A 99 13.33 10.20 -2.71
N LYS A 100 14.28 11.00 -2.19
CA LYS A 100 15.14 10.60 -1.06
C LYS A 100 14.30 10.27 0.18
N ALA A 101 13.32 11.11 0.51
CA ALA A 101 12.47 10.93 1.67
C ALA A 101 11.57 9.69 1.52
N ALA A 102 10.88 9.56 0.37
CA ALA A 102 10.06 8.39 0.09
C ALA A 102 10.86 7.07 0.11
N LEU A 103 12.03 7.01 -0.55
CA LEU A 103 12.87 5.81 -0.59
C LEU A 103 13.44 5.44 0.79
N ALA A 104 13.84 6.42 1.61
CA ALA A 104 14.29 6.16 2.96
C ALA A 104 13.16 5.60 3.84
N CYS A 105 11.95 6.11 3.67
CA CYS A 105 10.77 5.66 4.42
C CYS A 105 10.32 4.26 3.99
N VAL A 106 10.40 3.92 2.69
CA VAL A 106 10.17 2.56 2.15
C VAL A 106 11.04 1.54 2.87
N CYS A 107 12.35 1.77 2.99
CA CYS A 107 13.27 0.77 3.57
C CYS A 107 12.99 0.45 5.05
N GLY A 108 12.36 1.35 5.82
CA GLY A 108 11.98 1.05 7.19
C GLY A 108 10.65 0.32 7.31
N PHE A 109 9.80 0.46 6.29
CA PHE A 109 8.41 0.04 6.30
C PHE A 109 8.22 -1.42 5.82
N TYR A 110 9.13 -1.93 4.98
CA TYR A 110 9.19 -3.33 4.51
C TYR A 110 10.21 -4.16 5.27
#